data_AF-L1NT86-F1
#
_entry.id   AF-L1NT86-F1
#
_cell.length_a   1.000
_cell.length_b   1.000
_cell.length_c   1.000
_cell.angle_alpha   90.00
_cell.angle_beta   90.00
_cell.angle_gamma   90.00
#
_symmetry.space_group_name_H-M   'P 1'
#
loop_
_entity.id
_entity.type
_entity.pdbx_description
1 polymer ?
#
loop_
_entity_poly.entity_id
_entity_poly.type
_entity_poly.pdbx_seq_one_letter_code
_entity_poly.pdbx_strand_id
1 'polypeptide(L)'
;MLYVLTSVLIISVLLVLVFHLIRKKYRIFYYEFYISASLFDVIIETENEVNKKAIYHFFGRKPYFCNKKNISIIRQADKLFYLYIRFYDEEKMILFREEIEKYKEIFPFWVVFPNNFYGAPRWNQGYQEQYRDVFLKYWKTLSYKEQEEYMNKYNCPTEWCEWLGDYKKSLLN
;
A
#
# COMPACT_ATOMS: atom_id res chain seq x y z
N MET A 1 -57.94 18.41 -14.71
CA MET A 1 -57.12 18.52 -13.47
C MET A 1 -56.71 17.18 -12.88
N LEU A 2 -57.61 16.20 -12.75
CA LEU A 2 -57.28 14.87 -12.17
C LEU A 2 -56.12 14.14 -12.89
N TYR A 3 -56.07 14.21 -14.23
CA TYR A 3 -55.05 13.55 -15.06
C TYR A 3 -53.63 14.10 -14.87
N VAL A 4 -53.50 15.38 -14.53
CA VAL A 4 -52.17 16.01 -14.32
C VAL A 4 -51.60 15.58 -12.97
N LEU A 5 -52.45 15.48 -11.95
CA LEU A 5 -52.07 15.01 -10.61
C LEU A 5 -51.62 13.55 -10.61
N THR A 6 -52.30 12.67 -11.36
CA THR A 6 -51.88 11.26 -11.49
C THR A 6 -50.56 11.11 -12.23
N SER A 7 -50.33 11.92 -13.27
CA SER A 7 -49.08 11.92 -14.04
C SER A 7 -47.86 12.31 -13.21
N VAL A 8 -47.98 13.36 -12.39
CA VAL A 8 -46.90 13.83 -11.50
C VAL A 8 -46.56 12.79 -10.43
N LEU A 9 -47.57 12.10 -9.90
CA LEU A 9 -47.38 11.05 -8.90
C LEU A 9 -46.69 9.81 -9.48
N ILE A 10 -46.97 9.46 -10.74
CA ILE A 10 -46.32 8.35 -11.43
C ILE A 10 -44.83 8.67 -11.70
N ILE A 11 -44.53 9.91 -12.13
CA ILE A 11 -43.16 10.35 -12.38
C ILE A 11 -42.33 10.37 -11.09
N SER A 12 -42.90 10.85 -9.98
CA SER A 12 -42.19 10.88 -8.70
C SER A 12 -41.90 9.47 -8.16
N VAL A 13 -42.84 8.54 -8.30
CA VAL A 13 -42.65 7.13 -7.94
C VAL A 13 -41.60 6.46 -8.84
N LEU A 14 -41.62 6.72 -10.15
CA LEU A 14 -40.59 6.25 -11.08
C LEU A 14 -39.20 6.80 -10.73
N LEU A 15 -39.10 8.09 -10.39
CA LEU A 15 -37.85 8.69 -9.93
C LEU A 15 -37.34 8.05 -8.65
N VAL A 16 -38.21 7.78 -7.67
CA VAL A 16 -37.83 7.10 -6.42
C VAL A 16 -37.39 5.66 -6.69
N LEU A 17 -38.08 4.92 -7.55
CA LEU A 17 -37.71 3.55 -7.94
C LEU A 17 -36.40 3.52 -8.70
N VAL A 18 -36.18 4.45 -9.65
CA VAL A 18 -34.90 4.62 -10.34
C VAL A 18 -33.81 5.00 -9.34
N PHE A 19 -34.07 5.88 -8.38
CA PHE A 19 -33.13 6.23 -7.32
C PHE A 19 -32.82 5.03 -6.41
N HIS A 20 -33.81 4.18 -6.12
CA HIS A 20 -33.63 2.94 -5.35
C HIS A 20 -32.84 1.88 -6.12
N LEU A 21 -33.08 1.75 -7.43
CA LEU A 21 -32.34 0.85 -8.33
C LEU A 21 -30.90 1.35 -8.56
N ILE A 22 -30.69 2.67 -8.62
CA ILE A 22 -29.38 3.33 -8.69
C ILE A 22 -28.64 3.25 -7.35
N ARG A 23 -29.36 3.01 -6.23
CA ARG A 23 -28.77 2.66 -4.95
C ARG A 23 -28.24 1.22 -4.94
N LYS A 24 -27.59 0.81 -6.04
CA LYS A 24 -26.61 -0.27 -6.05
C LYS A 24 -25.63 0.03 -4.93
N LYS A 25 -25.66 -0.80 -3.90
CA LYS A 25 -24.59 -0.87 -2.90
C LYS A 25 -23.40 -1.49 -3.65
N TYR A 26 -22.68 -0.67 -4.42
CA TYR A 26 -21.51 -1.12 -5.16
C TYR A 26 -20.57 -1.77 -4.15
N ARG A 27 -20.21 -3.04 -4.40
CA ARG A 27 -19.22 -3.73 -3.59
C ARG A 27 -17.92 -2.92 -3.70
N ILE A 28 -17.37 -2.55 -2.56
CA ILE A 28 -16.13 -1.80 -2.49
C ILE A 28 -15.01 -2.81 -2.25
N PHE A 29 -14.00 -2.75 -3.10
CA PHE A 29 -12.78 -3.53 -2.99
C PHE A 29 -11.66 -2.64 -2.49
N TYR A 30 -10.74 -3.22 -1.74
CA TYR A 30 -9.63 -2.51 -1.14
C TYR A 30 -8.33 -3.20 -1.48
N TYR A 31 -7.31 -2.39 -1.76
CA TYR A 31 -5.94 -2.86 -1.88
C TYR A 31 -5.06 -2.04 -0.96
N GLU A 32 -4.30 -2.76 -0.13
CA GLU A 32 -3.51 -2.22 0.96
C GLU A 32 -2.07 -2.64 0.77
N PHE A 33 -1.15 -1.67 0.87
CA PHE A 33 0.27 -1.96 0.68
C PHE A 33 1.13 -0.85 1.28
N TYR A 34 2.38 -1.20 1.59
CA TYR A 34 3.43 -0.22 1.82
C TYR A 34 4.04 0.20 0.49
N ILE A 35 4.32 1.50 0.31
CA ILE A 35 5.18 1.93 -0.79
C ILE A 35 6.54 1.26 -0.60
N SER A 36 6.88 0.38 -1.53
CA SER A 36 8.14 -0.35 -1.55
C SER A 36 9.30 0.60 -1.88
N ALA A 37 10.54 0.21 -1.62
CA ALA A 37 11.70 1.04 -1.95
C ALA A 37 11.80 1.30 -3.46
N SER A 38 11.61 0.25 -4.26
CA SER A 38 11.57 0.37 -5.73
C SER A 38 10.47 1.32 -6.23
N LEU A 39 9.27 1.30 -5.62
CA LEU A 39 8.21 2.25 -5.98
C LEU A 39 8.50 3.67 -5.46
N PHE A 40 9.12 3.78 -4.29
CA PHE A 40 9.55 5.06 -3.73
C PHE A 40 10.51 5.77 -4.67
N ASP A 41 11.49 5.05 -5.20
CA ASP A 41 12.48 5.59 -6.15
C ASP A 41 11.80 6.09 -7.43
N VAL A 42 10.84 5.34 -7.99
CA VAL A 42 10.07 5.79 -9.16
C VAL A 42 9.23 7.04 -8.87
N ILE A 43 8.65 7.15 -7.66
CA ILE A 43 7.92 8.36 -7.26
C ILE A 43 8.89 9.53 -7.12
N ILE A 44 10.07 9.35 -6.52
CA ILE A 44 11.11 10.38 -6.45
C ILE A 44 11.52 10.83 -7.86
N GLU A 45 11.77 9.91 -8.77
CA GLU A 45 12.16 10.23 -10.16
C GLU A 45 11.06 11.02 -10.90
N THR A 46 9.79 10.71 -10.62
CA THR A 46 8.65 11.33 -11.31
C THR A 46 8.22 12.67 -10.69
N GLU A 47 8.28 12.76 -9.36
CA GLU A 47 7.69 13.87 -8.57
C GLU A 47 8.74 14.73 -7.86
N ASN A 48 10.02 14.37 -7.91
CA ASN A 48 11.17 14.95 -7.20
C ASN A 48 11.16 14.81 -5.66
N GLU A 49 10.02 14.45 -5.07
CA GLU A 49 9.87 14.26 -3.63
C GLU A 49 8.81 13.18 -3.33
N VAL A 50 8.89 12.59 -2.14
CA VAL A 50 7.85 11.67 -1.64
C VAL A 50 7.20 12.27 -0.42
N ASN A 51 6.03 12.87 -0.65
CA ASN A 51 5.11 13.32 0.39
C ASN A 51 3.66 12.98 -0.03
N LYS A 52 2.68 13.24 0.84
CA LYS A 52 1.27 12.92 0.53
C LYS A 52 0.77 13.55 -0.77
N LYS A 53 1.17 14.79 -1.07
CA LYS A 53 0.74 15.51 -2.28
C LYS A 53 1.33 14.85 -3.53
N ALA A 54 2.63 14.56 -3.52
CA ALA A 54 3.32 13.86 -4.60
C ALA A 54 2.72 12.46 -4.84
N ILE A 55 2.49 11.68 -3.78
CA ILE A 55 1.88 10.35 -3.87
C ILE A 55 0.47 10.43 -4.50
N TYR A 56 -0.36 11.38 -4.06
CA TYR A 56 -1.68 11.58 -4.68
C TYR A 56 -1.60 11.93 -6.17
N HIS A 57 -0.62 12.75 -6.53
CA HIS A 57 -0.43 13.19 -7.90
C HIS A 57 0.09 12.06 -8.79
N PHE A 58 1.07 11.30 -8.31
CA PHE A 58 1.62 10.11 -8.96
C PHE A 58 0.53 9.08 -9.28
N PHE A 59 -0.23 8.64 -8.28
CA PHE A 59 -1.33 7.68 -8.48
C PHE A 59 -2.54 8.27 -9.21
N GLY A 60 -2.67 9.60 -9.28
CA GLY A 60 -3.71 10.27 -10.04
C GLY A 60 -3.47 10.29 -11.56
N ARG A 61 -2.26 9.97 -12.01
CA ARG A 61 -1.84 9.99 -13.42
C ARG A 61 -1.89 8.61 -14.06
N LYS A 62 -1.65 8.56 -15.38
CA LYS A 62 -1.42 7.30 -16.11
C LYS A 62 -0.23 6.55 -15.49
N PRO A 63 -0.28 5.21 -15.39
CA PRO A 63 -1.38 4.31 -15.78
C PRO A 63 -2.46 4.11 -14.71
N TYR A 64 -2.30 4.64 -13.49
CA TYR A 64 -3.10 4.29 -12.32
C TYR A 64 -4.48 4.96 -12.24
N PHE A 65 -4.58 6.24 -12.61
CA PHE A 65 -5.83 7.03 -12.62
C PHE A 65 -6.67 6.96 -11.32
N CYS A 66 -6.02 6.80 -10.17
CA CYS A 66 -6.71 6.66 -8.90
C CYS A 66 -7.17 8.04 -8.40
N ASN A 67 -8.47 8.18 -8.13
CA ASN A 67 -9.00 9.43 -7.58
C ASN A 67 -8.48 9.64 -6.15
N LYS A 68 -7.95 10.83 -5.84
CA LYS A 68 -7.48 11.22 -4.50
C LYS A 68 -8.45 10.83 -3.37
N LYS A 69 -9.77 10.96 -3.59
CA LYS A 69 -10.79 10.61 -2.57
C LYS A 69 -10.85 9.12 -2.22
N ASN A 70 -10.29 8.27 -3.08
CA ASN A 70 -10.22 6.82 -2.91
C ASN A 70 -8.88 6.38 -2.31
N ILE A 71 -7.91 7.28 -2.13
CA ILE A 71 -6.58 6.94 -1.62
C ILE A 71 -6.45 7.49 -0.19
N SER A 72 -6.18 6.60 0.75
CA SER A 72 -5.79 6.95 2.12
C SER A 72 -4.29 6.70 2.28
N ILE A 73 -3.57 7.67 2.85
CA ILE A 73 -2.11 7.61 3.03
C ILE A 73 -1.77 7.86 4.49
N ILE A 74 -1.10 6.89 5.11
CA ILE A 74 -0.56 6.97 6.46
C ILE A 74 0.97 6.96 6.37
N ARG A 75 1.62 8.04 6.82
CA ARG A 75 3.08 8.09 6.97
C ARG A 75 3.42 7.54 8.35
N GLN A 76 4.15 6.44 8.41
CA GLN A 76 4.55 5.77 9.65
C GLN A 76 6.02 6.03 10.01
N ALA A 77 6.85 6.34 9.02
CA ALA A 77 8.21 6.82 9.18
C ALA A 77 8.61 7.67 7.97
N ASP A 78 9.85 8.15 7.90
CA ASP A 78 10.30 9.04 6.82
C ASP A 78 10.20 8.42 5.43
N LYS A 79 10.56 7.14 5.33
CA LYS A 79 10.50 6.36 4.08
C LYS A 79 9.36 5.35 4.05
N LEU A 80 8.47 5.36 5.06
CA LEU A 80 7.40 4.37 5.20
C LEU A 80 6.01 5.00 5.08
N PHE A 81 5.39 4.70 3.95
CA PHE A 81 4.03 5.12 3.64
C PHE A 81 3.16 3.88 3.44
N TYR A 82 2.10 3.79 4.22
CA TYR A 82 1.07 2.77 4.08
C TYR A 82 -0.13 3.36 3.35
N LEU A 83 -0.55 2.68 2.28
CA LEU A 83 -1.62 3.09 1.39
C LEU A 83 -2.79 2.13 1.47
N TYR A 84 -3.98 2.70 1.41
CA TYR A 84 -5.24 2.00 1.27
C TYR A 84 -6.02 2.63 0.13
N ILE A 85 -6.26 1.88 -0.93
CA ILE A 85 -6.92 2.37 -2.14
C ILE A 85 -8.25 1.65 -2.34
N ARG A 86 -9.32 2.45 -2.51
CA ARG A 86 -10.69 1.98 -2.75
C ARG A 86 -10.97 1.83 -4.24
N PHE A 87 -11.52 0.69 -4.61
CA PHE A 87 -11.99 0.40 -5.96
C PHE A 87 -13.48 0.01 -5.94
N TYR A 88 -14.20 0.43 -6.96
CA TYR A 88 -15.61 0.07 -7.19
C TYR A 88 -15.76 -0.99 -8.29
N ASP A 89 -14.63 -1.47 -8.80
CA ASP A 89 -14.46 -2.37 -9.92
C ASP A 89 -13.31 -3.32 -9.55
N GLU A 90 -13.62 -4.62 -9.48
CA GLU A 90 -12.69 -5.64 -9.02
C GLU A 90 -11.56 -5.87 -10.02
N GLU A 91 -11.87 -5.85 -11.31
CA GLU A 91 -10.88 -6.05 -12.38
C GLU A 91 -9.84 -4.93 -12.36
N LYS A 92 -10.28 -3.68 -12.16
CA LYS A 92 -9.35 -2.55 -11.96
C LYS A 92 -8.46 -2.71 -10.73
N MET A 93 -9.00 -3.26 -9.64
CA MET A 93 -8.21 -3.52 -8.43
C MET A 93 -7.17 -4.61 -8.68
N ILE A 94 -7.52 -5.67 -9.41
CA ILE A 94 -6.60 -6.76 -9.77
C ILE A 94 -5.47 -6.23 -10.67
N LEU A 95 -5.81 -5.50 -11.75
CA LEU A 95 -4.81 -4.89 -12.63
C LEU A 95 -3.90 -3.91 -11.88
N PHE A 96 -4.47 -3.11 -10.97
CA PHE A 96 -3.68 -2.23 -10.13
C PHE A 96 -2.72 -3.01 -9.24
N ARG A 97 -3.20 -4.08 -8.58
CA ARG A 97 -2.37 -4.95 -7.74
C ARG A 97 -1.21 -5.54 -8.54
N GLU A 98 -1.47 -6.08 -9.72
CA GLU A 98 -0.45 -6.67 -10.59
C GLU A 98 0.62 -5.63 -10.98
N GLU A 99 0.21 -4.38 -11.24
CA GLU A 99 1.13 -3.29 -11.52
C GLU A 99 2.00 -2.93 -10.31
N ILE A 100 1.41 -2.87 -9.11
CA ILE A 100 2.16 -2.58 -7.88
C ILE A 100 3.09 -3.73 -7.49
N GLU A 101 2.70 -4.97 -7.71
CA GLU A 101 3.49 -6.16 -7.39
C GLU A 101 4.77 -6.30 -8.25
N LYS A 102 4.92 -5.48 -9.30
CA LYS A 102 6.20 -5.34 -10.03
C LYS A 102 7.29 -4.69 -9.17
N TYR A 103 6.91 -3.84 -8.21
CA TYR A 103 7.83 -3.12 -7.32
C TYR A 103 8.06 -3.90 -6.02
N LYS A 104 8.82 -5.00 -6.12
CA LYS A 104 8.95 -5.99 -5.03
C LYS A 104 9.90 -5.58 -3.91
N GLU A 105 10.92 -4.79 -4.22
CA GLU A 105 11.95 -4.45 -3.25
C GLU A 105 11.41 -3.45 -2.22
N ILE A 106 11.32 -3.85 -0.97
CA ILE A 106 10.88 -2.99 0.14
C ILE A 106 12.08 -2.35 0.85
N PHE A 107 11.85 -1.35 1.70
CA PHE A 107 12.94 -0.79 2.51
C PHE A 107 13.34 -1.74 3.65
N PRO A 108 14.64 -1.84 3.99
CA PRO A 108 15.05 -2.58 5.16
C PRO A 108 14.54 -1.94 6.44
N PHE A 109 14.35 -2.75 7.47
CA PHE A 109 13.84 -2.27 8.74
C PHE A 109 14.74 -1.18 9.36
N TRP A 110 16.07 -1.34 9.29
CA TRP A 110 17.03 -0.36 9.82
C TRP A 110 17.04 0.97 9.05
N VAL A 111 16.62 0.97 7.78
CA VAL A 111 16.48 2.20 7.00
C VAL A 111 15.22 2.96 7.42
N VAL A 112 14.15 2.23 7.70
CA VAL A 112 12.87 2.81 8.08
C VAL A 112 12.86 3.27 9.54
N PHE A 113 13.52 2.50 10.41
CA PHE A 113 13.56 2.72 11.85
C PHE A 113 15.02 2.73 12.36
N PRO A 114 15.84 3.72 11.99
CA PRO A 114 17.28 3.73 12.31
C PRO A 114 17.57 3.81 13.80
N ASN A 115 16.66 4.38 14.60
CA ASN A 115 16.83 4.53 16.04
C ASN A 115 16.29 3.34 16.85
N ASN A 116 15.68 2.35 16.18
CA ASN A 116 15.19 1.15 16.85
C ASN A 116 16.29 0.10 16.93
N PHE A 117 17.15 0.21 17.94
CA PHE A 117 18.06 -0.88 18.31
C PHE A 117 18.13 -1.13 19.82
N TYR A 118 16.96 -1.26 20.45
CA TYR A 118 16.83 -1.94 21.75
C TYR A 118 15.74 -3.02 21.59
N GLY A 119 16.15 -4.21 21.14
CA GLY A 119 15.26 -5.37 20.94
C GLY A 119 14.74 -5.61 19.51
N ALA A 120 15.45 -5.17 18.47
CA ALA A 120 15.04 -5.44 17.09
C ALA A 120 15.06 -6.94 16.78
N PRO A 121 14.05 -7.54 16.12
CA PRO A 121 12.67 -7.18 15.85
C PRO A 121 11.69 -7.92 16.80
N ARG A 122 12.12 -8.14 18.05
CA ARG A 122 11.27 -8.58 19.16
C ARG A 122 10.36 -7.45 19.67
N TRP A 123 10.51 -6.25 19.13
CA TRP A 123 9.61 -5.13 19.36
C TRP A 123 8.25 -5.42 18.67
N ASN A 124 7.30 -5.86 19.48
CA ASN A 124 6.00 -6.39 19.04
C ASN A 124 4.87 -5.37 19.28
N GLN A 125 5.07 -4.10 18.89
CA GLN A 125 4.05 -3.09 19.12
C GLN A 125 3.85 -2.16 17.93
N GLY A 126 2.58 -1.98 17.55
CA GLY A 126 2.12 -1.00 16.58
C GLY A 126 2.56 -1.29 15.14
N TYR A 127 2.76 -0.23 14.37
CA TYR A 127 3.11 -0.34 12.95
C TYR A 127 4.50 -0.95 12.70
N GLN A 128 5.39 -0.89 13.68
CA GLN A 128 6.73 -1.48 13.59
C GLN A 128 6.64 -3.00 13.51
N GLU A 129 5.76 -3.61 14.30
CA GLU A 129 5.49 -5.05 14.24
C GLU A 129 4.88 -5.44 12.88
N GLN A 130 3.89 -4.69 12.42
CA GLN A 130 3.26 -4.93 11.11
C GLN A 130 4.28 -4.86 9.97
N TYR A 131 5.16 -3.85 9.99
CA TYR A 131 6.19 -3.70 8.96
C TYR A 131 7.29 -4.75 9.06
N ARG A 132 7.68 -5.18 10.27
CA ARG A 132 8.60 -6.29 10.46
C ARG A 132 8.12 -7.53 9.71
N ASP A 133 6.86 -7.90 9.85
CA ASP A 133 6.34 -9.13 9.24
C ASP A 133 6.38 -9.04 7.71
N VAL A 134 6.09 -7.87 7.15
CA VAL A 134 6.26 -7.58 5.71
C VAL A 134 7.73 -7.70 5.29
N PHE A 135 8.64 -7.12 6.07
CA PHE A 135 10.08 -7.21 5.84
C PHE A 135 10.63 -8.63 5.89
N LEU A 136 10.31 -9.40 6.94
CA LEU A 136 10.77 -10.77 7.06
C LEU A 136 10.16 -11.68 5.99
N LYS A 137 8.92 -11.41 5.56
CA LYS A 137 8.31 -12.14 4.44
C LYS A 137 9.09 -11.88 3.15
N TYR A 138 9.42 -10.63 2.83
CA TYR A 138 10.24 -10.29 1.66
C TYR A 138 11.65 -10.89 1.78
N TRP A 139 12.31 -10.74 2.93
CA TRP A 139 13.65 -11.27 3.18
C TRP A 139 13.77 -12.77 2.90
N LYS A 140 12.74 -13.55 3.27
CA LYS A 140 12.66 -14.99 3.01
C LYS A 140 12.52 -15.36 1.53
N THR A 141 12.07 -14.43 0.68
CA THR A 141 11.99 -14.66 -0.77
C THR A 141 13.33 -14.50 -1.47
N LEU A 142 14.30 -13.85 -0.82
CA LEU A 142 15.62 -13.58 -1.38
C LEU A 142 16.55 -14.78 -1.21
N SER A 143 17.31 -15.10 -2.25
CA SER A 143 18.47 -15.98 -2.18
C SER A 143 19.58 -15.37 -1.32
N TYR A 144 20.56 -16.18 -0.93
CA TYR A 144 21.69 -15.69 -0.13
C TYR A 144 22.45 -14.56 -0.82
N LYS A 145 22.65 -14.66 -2.13
CA LYS A 145 23.32 -13.63 -2.92
C LYS A 145 22.52 -12.34 -2.95
N GLU A 146 21.20 -12.42 -3.16
CA GLU A 146 20.32 -11.24 -3.15
C GLU A 146 20.25 -10.61 -1.75
N GLN A 147 20.28 -11.41 -0.68
CA GLN A 147 20.35 -10.92 0.69
C GLN A 147 21.63 -10.10 0.94
N GLU A 148 22.77 -10.59 0.47
CA GLU A 148 24.06 -9.89 0.56
C GLU A 148 24.07 -8.60 -0.24
N GLU A 149 23.62 -8.64 -1.50
CA GLU A 149 23.49 -7.45 -2.36
C GLU A 149 22.55 -6.41 -1.73
N TYR A 150 21.43 -6.85 -1.16
CA TYR A 150 20.47 -5.99 -0.49
C TYR A 150 21.04 -5.36 0.78
N MET A 151 21.74 -6.13 1.63
CA MET A 151 22.41 -5.59 2.82
C MET A 151 23.46 -4.54 2.46
N ASN A 152 24.25 -4.81 1.41
CA ASN A 152 25.26 -3.88 0.91
C ASN A 152 24.62 -2.62 0.34
N LYS A 153 23.58 -2.74 -0.50
CA LYS A 153 22.82 -1.61 -1.06
C LYS A 153 22.34 -0.64 0.00
N TYR A 154 21.93 -1.16 1.16
CA TYR A 154 21.35 -0.36 2.24
C TYR A 154 22.27 -0.14 3.44
N ASN A 155 23.58 -0.36 3.28
CA ASN A 155 24.58 -0.18 4.34
C ASN A 155 24.13 -0.80 5.67
N CYS A 156 23.82 -2.11 5.64
CA CYS A 156 23.29 -2.83 6.78
C CYS A 156 24.22 -2.68 8.01
N PRO A 157 23.71 -2.16 9.15
CA PRO A 157 24.48 -2.08 10.39
C PRO A 157 24.94 -3.47 10.85
N THR A 158 26.10 -3.52 11.50
CA THR A 158 26.69 -4.75 12.01
C THR A 158 25.70 -5.55 12.85
N GLU A 159 24.95 -4.87 13.70
CA GLU A 159 24.00 -5.50 14.61
C GLU A 159 22.81 -6.13 13.88
N TRP A 160 22.39 -5.55 12.75
CA TRP A 160 21.37 -6.12 11.88
C TRP A 160 21.90 -7.30 11.07
N CYS A 161 23.16 -7.23 10.61
CA CYS A 161 23.82 -8.35 9.93
C CYS A 161 23.90 -9.59 10.85
N GLU A 162 24.35 -9.39 12.09
CA GLU A 162 24.43 -10.46 13.10
C GLU A 162 23.04 -11.05 13.39
N TRP A 163 22.05 -10.19 13.63
CA TRP A 163 20.69 -10.63 13.93
C TRP A 163 20.07 -11.45 12.79
N LEU A 164 20.20 -11.00 11.54
CA LEU A 164 19.68 -11.73 10.37
C LEU A 164 20.39 -13.08 10.18
N GLY A 165 21.68 -13.15 10.50
CA GLY A 165 22.45 -14.39 10.53
C GLY A 165 21.88 -15.40 11.53
N ASP A 166 21.57 -14.96 12.75
CA ASP A 166 21.00 -15.81 13.79
C ASP A 166 19.54 -16.19 13.52
N TYR A 167 18.74 -15.25 13.00
CA TYR A 167 17.37 -15.53 12.57
C TYR A 167 17.34 -16.67 11.55
N LYS A 168 18.26 -16.67 10.58
CA LYS A 168 18.37 -17.74 9.59
C LYS A 168 18.68 -19.10 10.21
N LYS A 169 19.61 -19.17 11.18
CA LYS A 169 19.92 -20.42 11.91
C LYS A 169 18.69 -20.96 12.64
N SER A 170 17.88 -20.07 13.22
CA SER A 170 16.66 -20.46 13.94
C SER A 170 15.57 -21.05 13.06
N LEU A 171 15.58 -20.79 11.74
CA LEU A 171 14.63 -21.37 10.79
C LEU A 171 15.07 -22.73 10.24
N LEU A 172 16.34 -23.10 10.43
CA LEU A 172 16.92 -24.35 9.95
C LEU A 172 16.96 -25.46 11.03
N ASN A 173 16.65 -25.09 12.27
CA ASN A 173 16.50 -25.99 13.41
C ASN A 173 15.02 -26.22 13.71
#